data_AF-A0A1G8VWC2-F1
#
_entry.id   AF-A0A1G8VWC2-F1
#
_cell.length_a   1.000
_cell.length_b   1.000
_cell.length_c   1.000
_cell.angle_alpha   90.00
_cell.angle_beta   90.00
_cell.angle_gamma   90.00
#
_symmetry.space_group_name_H-M   'P 1'
#
loop_
_entity.id
_entity.type
_entity.pdbx_description
1 polymer ?
#
loop_
_entity_poly.entity_id
_entity_poly.type
_entity_poly.pdbx_seq_one_letter_code
_entity_poly.pdbx_strand_id
1 'polypeptide(L)'
;MKIIVTIESYRKKNFALSTKQWLMFCFGWAGMRPQLFVHYGQRQLEGGWEMIVFGLKRIFVGVLLLYLAHRLIFLNANPTMVYWFTSLVLLVAFSLILHFGLLSISAGILRFKGVNAGYLFKSPLKSRSLTEFWSKRWNLAFSEMAAIVIFKPLKNKIGQIGAVLAGFAFSGILHELALSLPVNTGYGLPFLYFLIQGVLVVLEKALLNHQIYILQHRLIGKIWTLFWVIVPAPLLFHDAFIQQVVWPLAGITHISGLQ
;
A
#
# COMPACT_ATOMS: atom_id res chain seq x y z
N MET A 1 9.26 14.19 2.12
CA MET A 1 8.55 13.86 0.85
C MET A 1 7.48 14.88 0.44
N LYS A 2 6.57 15.33 1.32
CA LYS A 2 5.53 16.33 0.98
C LYS A 2 6.09 17.63 0.36
N ILE A 3 7.19 18.15 0.92
CA ILE A 3 7.89 19.34 0.40
C ILE A 3 8.36 19.13 -1.04
N ILE A 4 9.13 18.07 -1.30
CA ILE A 4 9.67 17.74 -2.62
C ILE A 4 8.55 17.63 -3.66
N VAL A 5 7.49 16.87 -3.33
CA VAL A 5 6.34 16.70 -4.21
C VAL A 5 5.65 18.04 -4.50
N THR A 6 5.59 18.94 -3.53
CA THR A 6 5.01 20.28 -3.70
C THR A 6 5.87 21.14 -4.62
N ILE A 7 7.18 21.20 -4.39
CA ILE A 7 8.11 21.96 -5.23
C ILE A 7 8.05 21.47 -6.68
N GLU A 8 8.12 20.16 -6.91
CA GLU A 8 8.05 19.60 -8.26
C GLU A 8 6.68 19.78 -8.92
N SER A 9 5.60 19.71 -8.14
CA SER A 9 4.23 19.94 -8.60
C SER A 9 3.98 21.38 -9.09
N TYR A 10 4.66 22.35 -8.47
CA TYR A 10 4.53 23.78 -8.75
C TYR A 10 5.74 24.36 -9.50
N ARG A 11 6.70 23.53 -9.95
CA ARG A 11 7.91 24.00 -10.65
C ARG A 11 7.65 24.91 -11.85
N LYS A 12 6.52 24.74 -12.53
CA LYS A 12 6.07 25.54 -13.69
C LYS A 12 4.69 26.17 -13.48
N LYS A 13 4.20 26.25 -12.24
CA LYS A 13 2.86 26.75 -11.90
C LYS A 13 2.99 27.71 -10.73
N ASN A 14 2.13 28.73 -10.68
CA ASN A 14 2.10 29.61 -9.52
C ASN A 14 1.70 28.82 -8.28
N PHE A 15 2.49 28.96 -7.21
CA PHE A 15 2.16 28.36 -5.93
C PHE A 15 0.85 28.94 -5.41
N ALA A 16 -0.12 28.08 -5.16
CA ALA A 16 -1.51 28.49 -4.93
C ALA A 16 -2.05 28.05 -3.56
N LEU A 17 -1.22 27.45 -2.70
CA LEU A 17 -1.67 26.97 -1.38
C LEU A 17 -1.38 28.02 -0.30
N SER A 18 -2.38 28.34 0.51
CA SER A 18 -2.15 29.07 1.75
C SER A 18 -1.45 28.18 2.80
N THR A 19 -0.87 28.78 3.85
CA THR A 19 -0.25 28.05 4.96
C THR A 19 -1.18 27.01 5.56
N LYS A 20 -2.47 27.35 5.74
CA LYS A 20 -3.50 26.43 6.26
C LYS A 20 -3.72 25.24 5.33
N GLN A 21 -3.81 25.47 4.01
CA GLN A 21 -4.01 24.42 3.02
C GLN A 21 -2.80 23.50 2.93
N TRP A 22 -1.60 24.08 3.01
CA TRP A 22 -0.34 23.34 3.01
C TRP A 22 -0.19 22.46 4.27
N LEU A 23 -0.47 23.00 5.45
CA LEU A 23 -0.45 22.23 6.71
C LEU A 23 -1.46 21.08 6.65
N MET A 24 -2.67 21.33 6.14
CA MET A 24 -3.68 20.28 5.98
C MET A 24 -3.24 19.19 5.01
N PHE A 25 -2.55 19.55 3.91
CA PHE A 25 -1.96 18.59 2.99
C PHE A 25 -0.85 17.75 3.64
N CYS A 26 -0.01 18.37 4.48
CA CYS A 26 1.13 17.71 5.12
C CYS A 26 0.71 16.72 6.21
N PHE A 27 -0.21 17.14 7.09
CA PHE A 27 -0.54 16.38 8.30
C PHE A 27 -1.91 15.70 8.25
N GLY A 28 -2.84 16.21 7.44
CA GLY A 28 -4.22 15.75 7.41
C GLY A 28 -4.55 14.75 6.30
N TRP A 29 -3.59 14.38 5.46
CA TRP A 29 -3.82 13.48 4.33
C TRP A 29 -2.58 12.68 3.93
N ALA A 30 -2.77 11.40 3.60
CA ALA A 30 -1.67 10.53 3.16
C ALA A 30 -1.31 10.69 1.67
N GLY A 31 -2.23 11.17 0.81
CA GLY A 31 -2.00 11.29 -0.62
C GLY A 31 -0.98 12.39 -1.01
N MET A 32 -0.49 12.33 -2.24
CA MET A 32 0.67 13.10 -2.69
C MET A 32 0.36 14.11 -3.80
N ARG A 33 -0.90 14.59 -3.83
CA ARG A 33 -1.36 15.65 -4.75
C ARG A 33 -1.68 16.94 -4.00
N PRO A 34 -0.73 17.88 -3.89
CA PRO A 34 -0.97 19.15 -3.18
C PRO A 34 -2.05 20.00 -3.85
N GLN A 35 -2.25 19.87 -5.17
CA GLN A 35 -3.22 20.66 -5.93
C GLN A 35 -4.67 20.43 -5.48
N LEU A 36 -4.97 19.29 -4.86
CA LEU A 36 -6.31 18.99 -4.34
C LEU A 36 -6.70 19.91 -3.18
N PHE A 37 -5.73 20.53 -2.51
CA PHE A 37 -5.95 21.39 -1.34
C PHE A 37 -6.19 22.85 -1.68
N VAL A 38 -6.08 23.25 -2.95
CA VAL A 38 -6.42 24.61 -3.41
C VAL A 38 -7.88 24.96 -3.07
N HIS A 39 -8.76 23.96 -3.09
CA HIS A 39 -10.18 24.11 -2.78
C HIS A 39 -10.54 23.78 -1.32
N TYR A 40 -9.55 23.57 -0.45
CA TYR A 40 -9.81 23.26 0.95
C TYR A 40 -10.52 24.42 1.66
N GLY A 41 -11.63 24.10 2.33
CA GLY A 41 -12.52 25.07 2.99
C GLY A 41 -13.57 25.69 2.06
N GLN A 42 -13.63 25.28 0.79
CA GLN A 42 -14.66 25.70 -0.17
C GLN A 42 -15.86 24.74 -0.13
N ARG A 43 -16.62 24.67 -1.23
CA ARG A 43 -17.84 23.87 -1.36
C ARG A 43 -17.60 22.38 -1.08
N GLN A 44 -18.51 21.77 -0.32
CA GLN A 44 -18.51 20.34 -0.07
C GLN A 44 -18.66 19.55 -1.38
N LEU A 45 -17.89 18.47 -1.51
CA LEU A 45 -17.98 17.58 -2.67
C LEU A 45 -18.87 16.37 -2.35
N GLU A 46 -19.63 15.93 -3.34
CA GLU A 46 -20.44 14.70 -3.30
C GLU A 46 -19.55 13.46 -3.09
N GLY A 47 -20.10 12.31 -2.71
CA GLY A 47 -19.31 11.08 -2.58
C GLY A 47 -18.62 10.90 -1.21
N GLY A 48 -18.68 11.88 -0.32
CA GLY A 48 -17.99 11.84 0.98
C GLY A 48 -18.55 10.78 1.93
N TRP A 49 -19.88 10.66 1.99
CA TRP A 49 -20.56 9.72 2.88
C TRP A 49 -20.35 8.26 2.44
N GLU A 50 -20.35 8.00 1.14
CA GLU A 50 -20.10 6.67 0.57
C GLU A 50 -18.71 6.16 0.97
N MET A 51 -17.71 7.04 1.02
CA MET A 51 -16.35 6.68 1.46
C MET A 51 -16.28 6.41 2.96
N ILE A 52 -17.00 7.18 3.77
CA ILE A 52 -17.08 6.95 5.23
C ILE A 52 -17.78 5.63 5.51
N VAL A 53 -18.95 5.38 4.92
CA VAL A 53 -19.70 4.13 5.07
C VAL A 53 -18.87 2.94 4.57
N PHE A 54 -18.19 3.08 3.43
CA PHE A 54 -17.26 2.07 2.95
C PHE A 54 -16.17 1.79 4.01
N GLY A 55 -15.53 2.84 4.53
CA GLY A 55 -14.46 2.69 5.52
C GLY A 55 -14.93 2.05 6.82
N LEU A 56 -16.09 2.46 7.35
CA LEU A 56 -16.70 1.88 8.55
C LEU A 56 -16.99 0.38 8.36
N LYS A 57 -17.51 -0.03 7.19
CA LYS A 57 -17.70 -1.44 6.86
C LYS A 57 -16.39 -2.23 6.85
N ARG A 58 -15.29 -1.64 6.36
CA ARG A 58 -13.96 -2.29 6.35
C ARG A 58 -13.38 -2.42 7.75
N ILE A 59 -13.53 -1.39 8.58
CA ILE A 59 -13.14 -1.45 10.00
C ILE A 59 -13.92 -2.56 10.72
N PHE A 60 -15.24 -2.60 10.54
CA PHE A 60 -16.09 -3.62 11.15
C PHE A 60 -15.65 -5.03 10.77
N VAL A 61 -15.46 -5.32 9.47
CA VAL A 61 -14.95 -6.62 9.02
C VAL A 61 -13.55 -6.91 9.56
N GLY A 62 -12.66 -5.91 9.60
CA GLY A 62 -11.33 -6.04 10.19
C GLY A 62 -11.37 -6.40 11.67
N VAL A 63 -12.26 -5.80 12.45
CA VAL A 63 -12.47 -6.12 13.88
C VAL A 63 -13.00 -7.55 14.05
N LEU A 64 -13.93 -8.00 13.20
CA LEU A 64 -14.39 -9.40 13.21
C LEU A 64 -13.25 -10.37 12.91
N LEU A 65 -12.34 -10.03 12.00
CA LEU A 65 -11.16 -10.83 11.71
C LEU A 65 -10.14 -10.82 12.87
N LEU A 66 -9.98 -9.69 13.58
CA LEU A 66 -9.18 -9.66 14.81
C LEU A 66 -9.78 -10.59 15.87
N TYR A 67 -11.10 -10.59 16.04
CA TYR A 67 -11.77 -11.53 16.92
C TYR A 67 -11.54 -12.98 16.47
N LEU A 68 -11.67 -13.27 15.18
CA LEU A 68 -11.38 -14.60 14.62
C LEU A 68 -9.93 -15.03 14.90
N ALA A 69 -8.95 -14.15 14.73
CA ALA A 69 -7.55 -14.45 15.03
C ALA A 69 -7.35 -14.91 16.49
N HIS A 70 -8.04 -14.26 17.44
CA HIS A 70 -8.04 -14.69 18.84
C HIS A 70 -8.73 -16.03 19.09
N ARG A 71 -9.65 -16.46 18.22
CA ARG A 71 -10.24 -17.80 18.30
C ARG A 71 -9.33 -18.87 17.72
N LEU A 72 -8.58 -18.54 16.65
CA LEU A 72 -7.68 -19.47 15.98
C LEU A 72 -6.55 -19.97 16.90
N ILE A 73 -6.04 -19.11 17.79
CA ILE A 73 -4.95 -19.50 18.71
C ILE A 73 -5.35 -20.57 19.74
N PHE A 74 -6.64 -20.76 20.00
CA PHE A 74 -7.14 -21.78 20.92
C PHE A 74 -7.54 -23.08 20.21
N LEU A 75 -7.32 -23.18 18.90
CA LEU A 75 -7.55 -24.42 18.17
C LEU A 75 -6.47 -25.45 18.52
N ASN A 76 -6.89 -26.65 18.89
CA ASN A 76 -6.00 -27.80 19.10
C ASN A 76 -5.54 -28.36 17.74
N ALA A 77 -4.73 -27.59 17.02
CA ALA A 77 -4.16 -27.92 15.71
C ALA A 77 -2.63 -27.80 15.74
N ASN A 78 -1.99 -28.12 14.63
CA ASN A 78 -0.54 -27.98 14.48
C ASN A 78 -0.10 -26.51 14.74
N PRO A 79 0.86 -26.24 15.64
CA PRO A 79 1.26 -24.88 16.00
C PRO A 79 1.73 -24.02 14.82
N THR A 80 2.48 -24.61 13.88
CA THR A 80 2.94 -23.94 12.67
C THR A 80 1.76 -23.52 11.79
N MET A 81 0.76 -24.39 11.65
CA MET A 81 -0.46 -24.07 10.91
C MET A 81 -1.23 -22.92 11.56
N VAL A 82 -1.41 -22.98 12.89
CA VAL A 82 -2.06 -21.91 13.67
C VAL A 82 -1.32 -20.58 13.49
N TYR A 83 0.01 -20.58 13.54
CA TYR A 83 0.83 -19.39 13.32
C TYR A 83 0.59 -18.77 11.95
N TRP A 84 0.71 -19.54 10.86
CA TRP A 84 0.57 -19.02 9.51
C TRP A 84 -0.83 -18.47 9.23
N PHE A 85 -1.88 -19.21 9.60
CA PHE A 85 -3.26 -18.76 9.40
C PHE A 85 -3.60 -17.54 10.25
N THR A 86 -3.21 -17.52 11.53
CA THR A 86 -3.46 -16.37 12.40
C THR A 86 -2.74 -15.14 11.89
N SER A 87 -1.47 -15.27 11.50
CA SER A 87 -0.69 -14.16 10.93
C SER A 87 -1.31 -13.61 9.66
N LEU A 88 -1.76 -14.47 8.74
CA LEU A 88 -2.46 -14.05 7.53
C LEU A 88 -3.75 -13.29 7.86
N VAL A 89 -4.56 -13.80 8.79
CA VAL A 89 -5.81 -13.14 9.22
C VAL A 89 -5.52 -11.78 9.84
N LEU A 90 -4.49 -11.67 10.68
CA LEU A 90 -4.07 -10.40 11.29
C LEU A 90 -3.61 -9.38 10.23
N LEU A 91 -2.77 -9.79 9.27
CA LEU A 91 -2.31 -8.90 8.19
C LEU A 91 -3.49 -8.37 7.36
N VAL A 92 -4.47 -9.23 7.05
CA VAL A 92 -5.69 -8.82 6.34
C VAL A 92 -6.54 -7.90 7.21
N ALA A 93 -6.73 -8.22 8.50
CA ALA A 93 -7.50 -7.42 9.44
C ALA A 93 -6.94 -5.99 9.57
N PHE A 94 -5.65 -5.86 9.86
CA PHE A 94 -4.99 -4.55 9.96
C PHE A 94 -5.01 -3.80 8.63
N SER A 95 -4.84 -4.49 7.50
CA SER A 95 -4.96 -3.84 6.19
C SER A 95 -6.36 -3.29 5.95
N LEU A 96 -7.42 -4.04 6.30
CA LEU A 96 -8.80 -3.56 6.20
C LEU A 96 -9.06 -2.35 7.09
N ILE A 97 -8.57 -2.34 8.32
CA ILE A 97 -8.74 -1.24 9.27
C ILE A 97 -7.98 0.00 8.79
N LEU A 98 -6.67 -0.15 8.55
CA LEU A 98 -5.78 0.99 8.29
C LEU A 98 -5.90 1.48 6.85
N HIS A 99 -5.69 0.62 5.85
CA HIS A 99 -5.60 1.02 4.45
C HIS A 99 -6.96 1.28 3.79
N PHE A 100 -7.94 0.42 4.05
CA PHE A 100 -9.26 0.51 3.42
C PHE A 100 -10.29 1.23 4.30
N GLY A 101 -10.11 1.21 5.63
CA GLY A 101 -10.98 1.84 6.60
C GLY A 101 -10.66 3.30 6.83
N LEU A 102 -9.63 3.55 7.65
CA LEU A 102 -9.24 4.89 8.12
C LEU A 102 -8.93 5.86 6.97
N LEU A 103 -8.18 5.41 5.95
CA LEU A 103 -7.87 6.27 4.80
C LEU A 103 -9.11 6.62 3.96
N SER A 104 -10.10 5.73 3.88
CA SER A 104 -11.36 6.03 3.17
C SER A 104 -12.22 7.01 3.96
N ILE A 105 -12.29 6.86 5.29
CA ILE A 105 -12.97 7.82 6.17
C ILE A 105 -12.31 9.20 6.08
N SER A 106 -10.97 9.25 6.17
CA SER A 106 -10.19 10.47 6.01
C SER A 106 -10.46 11.13 4.64
N ALA A 107 -10.51 10.34 3.56
CA ALA A 107 -10.87 10.85 2.24
C ALA A 107 -12.28 11.46 2.22
N GLY A 108 -13.27 10.76 2.79
CA GLY A 108 -14.64 11.24 2.86
C GLY A 108 -14.78 12.55 3.66
N ILE A 109 -14.10 12.66 4.81
CA ILE A 109 -14.04 13.89 5.61
C ILE A 109 -13.43 15.04 4.81
N LEU A 110 -12.35 14.78 4.06
CA LEU A 110 -11.71 15.78 3.21
C LEU A 110 -12.60 16.25 2.07
N ARG A 111 -13.44 15.37 1.50
CA ARG A 111 -14.46 15.75 0.49
C ARG A 111 -15.48 16.73 1.04
N PHE A 112 -15.93 16.55 2.27
CA PHE A 112 -16.78 17.53 2.96
C PHE A 112 -16.08 18.87 3.23
N LYS A 113 -14.74 18.90 3.19
CA LYS A 113 -13.96 20.14 3.30
C LYS A 113 -13.50 20.68 1.94
N GLY A 114 -14.10 20.24 0.83
CA GLY A 114 -13.81 20.72 -0.52
C GLY A 114 -12.58 20.12 -1.19
N VAL A 115 -11.95 19.11 -0.59
CA VAL A 115 -10.78 18.43 -1.18
C VAL A 115 -11.24 17.21 -1.94
N ASN A 116 -10.94 17.13 -3.24
CA ASN A 116 -11.30 16.01 -4.10
C ASN A 116 -10.41 14.77 -3.85
N ALA A 117 -10.36 14.32 -2.59
CA ALA A 117 -9.68 13.11 -2.17
C ALA A 117 -10.42 11.88 -2.71
N GLY A 118 -9.64 10.87 -3.09
CA GLY A 118 -10.14 9.58 -3.59
C GLY A 118 -9.51 8.43 -2.81
N TYR A 119 -9.99 7.21 -3.08
CA TYR A 119 -9.42 6.00 -2.49
C TYR A 119 -7.94 5.85 -2.88
N LEU A 120 -7.07 5.68 -1.88
CA LEU A 120 -5.66 5.38 -2.08
C LEU A 120 -5.42 3.90 -2.43
N PHE A 121 -6.38 3.03 -2.12
CA PHE A 121 -6.38 1.60 -2.45
C PHE A 121 -7.65 1.24 -3.23
N LYS A 122 -7.53 1.01 -4.55
CA LYS A 122 -8.65 0.86 -5.49
C LYS A 122 -8.88 -0.58 -5.93
N SER A 123 -9.59 -1.36 -5.09
CA SER A 123 -9.93 -2.76 -5.39
C SER A 123 -8.74 -3.58 -5.91
N PRO A 124 -7.62 -3.69 -5.15
CA PRO A 124 -6.38 -4.32 -5.63
C PRO A 124 -6.53 -5.79 -6.02
N LEU A 125 -7.50 -6.51 -5.45
CA LEU A 125 -7.81 -7.90 -5.84
C LEU A 125 -8.43 -8.03 -7.24
N LYS A 126 -8.80 -6.92 -7.88
CA LYS A 126 -9.29 -6.89 -9.27
C LYS A 126 -8.17 -6.70 -10.31
N SER A 127 -6.91 -6.54 -9.88
CA SER A 127 -5.77 -6.39 -10.77
C SER A 127 -5.60 -7.61 -11.68
N ARG A 128 -5.25 -7.36 -12.94
CA ARG A 128 -4.94 -8.38 -13.95
C ARG A 128 -3.49 -8.34 -14.41
N SER A 129 -2.73 -7.37 -13.92
CA SER A 129 -1.29 -7.26 -14.15
C SER A 129 -0.61 -6.67 -12.91
N LEU A 130 0.67 -6.97 -12.72
CA LEU A 130 1.49 -6.39 -11.67
C LEU A 130 1.60 -4.88 -11.83
N THR A 131 1.69 -4.40 -13.08
CA THR A 131 1.69 -2.97 -13.38
C THR A 131 0.41 -2.30 -12.89
N GLU A 132 -0.76 -2.92 -13.12
CA GLU A 132 -2.05 -2.41 -12.66
C GLU A 132 -2.13 -2.41 -11.13
N PHE A 133 -1.67 -3.48 -10.49
CA PHE A 133 -1.64 -3.60 -9.03
C PHE A 133 -0.82 -2.45 -8.41
N TRP A 134 0.46 -2.33 -8.77
CA TRP A 134 1.39 -1.39 -8.12
C TRP A 134 1.21 0.07 -8.53
N SER A 135 0.73 0.35 -9.75
CA SER A 135 0.64 1.74 -10.25
C SER A 135 -0.76 2.34 -10.18
N LYS A 136 -1.81 1.51 -10.10
CA LYS A 136 -3.20 1.99 -10.25
C LYS A 136 -4.13 1.59 -9.10
N ARG A 137 -3.77 0.60 -8.29
CA ARG A 137 -4.72 0.02 -7.31
C ARG A 137 -4.18 -0.12 -5.89
N TRP A 138 -2.88 -0.30 -5.71
CA TRP A 138 -2.25 -0.41 -4.39
C TRP A 138 -1.45 0.85 -4.08
N ASN A 139 -1.69 1.44 -2.91
CA ASN A 139 -0.94 2.56 -2.35
C ASN A 139 -0.65 3.70 -3.36
N LEU A 140 -1.71 4.30 -3.91
CA LEU A 140 -1.58 5.37 -4.91
C LEU A 140 -0.80 6.58 -4.41
N ALA A 141 -0.82 6.85 -3.10
CA ALA A 141 0.00 7.90 -2.50
C ALA A 141 1.49 7.67 -2.78
N PHE A 142 1.96 6.43 -2.56
CA PHE A 142 3.33 6.05 -2.88
C PHE A 142 3.60 6.09 -4.38
N SER A 143 2.73 5.52 -5.21
CA SER A 143 2.93 5.49 -6.67
C SER A 143 3.03 6.90 -7.26
N GLU A 144 2.22 7.84 -6.77
CA GLU A 144 2.26 9.26 -7.15
C GLU A 144 3.58 9.94 -6.74
N MET A 145 4.02 9.71 -5.50
CA MET A 145 5.31 10.22 -5.01
C MET A 145 6.47 9.65 -5.83
N ALA A 146 6.50 8.33 -6.02
CA ALA A 146 7.55 7.64 -6.77
C ALA A 146 7.59 8.14 -8.22
N ALA A 147 6.43 8.39 -8.84
CA ALA A 147 6.37 8.95 -10.19
C ALA A 147 7.06 10.32 -10.29
N ILE A 148 6.88 11.19 -9.30
CA ILE A 148 7.42 12.55 -9.27
C ILE A 148 8.88 12.58 -8.85
N VAL A 149 9.23 11.87 -7.77
CA VAL A 149 10.53 11.98 -7.10
C VAL A 149 11.58 11.05 -7.71
N ILE A 150 11.16 9.87 -8.19
CA ILE A 150 12.07 8.83 -8.66
C ILE A 150 11.96 8.68 -10.18
N PHE A 151 10.78 8.33 -10.68
CA PHE A 151 10.60 7.92 -12.07
C PHE A 151 10.88 9.05 -13.06
N LYS A 152 10.23 10.21 -12.91
CA LYS A 152 10.35 11.32 -13.87
C LYS A 152 11.79 11.86 -13.97
N PRO A 153 12.54 12.09 -12.86
CA PRO A 153 13.94 12.53 -12.94
C PRO A 153 14.88 11.48 -13.53
N LEU A 154 14.64 10.18 -13.25
CA LEU A 154 15.54 9.11 -13.66
C LEU A 154 15.25 8.58 -15.07
N LYS A 155 14.01 8.66 -15.56
CA LYS A 155 13.61 8.12 -16.87
C LYS A 155 14.49 8.64 -18.00
N ASN A 156 14.85 9.93 -17.98
CA ASN A 156 15.69 10.53 -19.02
C ASN A 156 17.18 10.19 -18.88
N LYS A 157 17.62 9.74 -17.70
CA LYS A 157 19.04 9.44 -17.40
C LYS A 157 19.38 7.96 -17.59
N ILE A 158 18.51 7.06 -17.11
CA ILE A 158 18.76 5.60 -17.07
C ILE A 158 17.69 4.79 -17.81
N GLY A 159 16.85 5.47 -18.59
CA GLY A 159 15.77 4.85 -19.37
C GLY A 159 14.56 4.42 -18.53
N GLN A 160 13.55 3.89 -19.22
CA GLN A 160 12.30 3.49 -18.58
C GLN A 160 12.46 2.30 -17.63
N ILE A 161 13.23 1.28 -18.01
CA ILE A 161 13.44 0.08 -17.20
C ILE A 161 14.19 0.43 -15.91
N GLY A 162 15.31 1.14 -16.03
CA GLY A 162 16.09 1.59 -14.87
C GLY A 162 15.27 2.44 -13.91
N ALA A 163 14.43 3.34 -14.41
CA ALA A 163 13.56 4.17 -13.57
C ALA A 163 12.47 3.37 -12.82
N VAL A 164 11.93 2.30 -13.42
CA VAL A 164 10.99 1.39 -12.73
C VAL A 164 11.72 0.64 -11.61
N LEU A 165 12.87 0.02 -11.92
CA LEU A 165 13.64 -0.74 -10.95
C LEU A 165 14.11 0.15 -9.78
N ALA A 166 14.54 1.39 -10.06
CA ALA A 166 14.88 2.36 -9.03
C ALA A 166 13.69 2.71 -8.12
N GLY A 167 12.48 2.83 -8.68
CA GLY A 167 11.26 3.05 -7.90
C GLY A 167 10.95 1.91 -6.94
N PHE A 168 11.12 0.66 -7.39
CA PHE A 168 10.94 -0.52 -6.56
C PHE A 168 12.04 -0.68 -5.51
N ALA A 169 13.31 -0.45 -5.87
CA ALA A 169 14.43 -0.46 -4.92
C ALA A 169 14.22 0.59 -3.81
N PHE A 170 13.80 1.80 -4.19
CA PHE A 170 13.46 2.85 -3.22
C PHE A 170 12.29 2.45 -2.31
N SER A 171 11.26 1.79 -2.86
CA SER A 171 10.17 1.20 -2.07
C SER A 171 10.71 0.18 -1.06
N GLY A 172 11.61 -0.71 -1.50
CA GLY A 172 12.26 -1.70 -0.65
C GLY A 172 12.95 -1.07 0.55
N ILE A 173 13.77 -0.04 0.32
CA ILE A 173 14.46 0.69 1.40
C ILE A 173 13.47 1.28 2.41
N LEU A 174 12.38 1.88 1.96
CA LEU A 174 11.38 2.42 2.89
C LEU A 174 10.69 1.33 3.72
N HIS A 175 10.53 0.13 3.19
CA HIS A 175 9.97 -0.98 3.95
C HIS A 175 10.99 -1.61 4.89
N GLU A 176 12.29 -1.60 4.58
CA GLU A 176 13.33 -1.94 5.56
C GLU A 176 13.26 -1.01 6.77
N LEU A 177 13.14 0.30 6.53
CA LEU A 177 13.03 1.29 7.59
C LEU A 177 11.73 1.15 8.41
N ALA A 178 10.65 0.65 7.80
CA ALA A 178 9.36 0.51 8.45
C ALA A 178 9.16 -0.85 9.15
N LEU A 179 9.79 -1.91 8.66
CA LEU A 179 9.52 -3.29 9.09
C LEU A 179 10.73 -3.92 9.78
N SER A 180 11.93 -3.81 9.19
CA SER A 180 13.15 -4.43 9.72
C SER A 180 13.78 -3.61 10.84
N LEU A 181 13.84 -2.28 10.69
CA LEU A 181 14.47 -1.38 11.66
C LEU A 181 13.81 -1.41 13.05
N PRO A 182 12.46 -1.37 13.20
CA PRO A 182 11.84 -1.37 14.53
C PRO A 182 12.09 -2.64 15.35
N VAL A 183 12.30 -3.78 14.69
CA VAL A 183 12.61 -5.07 15.32
C VAL A 183 14.10 -5.43 15.23
N ASN A 184 14.90 -4.54 14.63
CA ASN A 184 16.33 -4.67 14.39
C ASN A 184 16.78 -6.02 13.79
N THR A 185 16.00 -6.59 12.89
CA THR A 185 16.30 -7.87 12.20
C THR A 185 15.49 -7.99 10.91
N GLY A 186 15.79 -8.99 10.08
CA GLY A 186 15.11 -9.20 8.79
C GLY A 186 15.58 -8.26 7.68
N TYR A 187 16.70 -7.55 7.89
CA TYR A 187 17.28 -6.64 6.90
C TYR A 187 17.54 -7.34 5.56
N GLY A 188 17.13 -6.70 4.48
CA GLY A 188 17.26 -7.18 3.11
C GLY A 188 16.03 -7.94 2.61
N LEU A 189 15.16 -8.46 3.49
CA LEU A 189 13.99 -9.24 3.09
C LEU A 189 12.90 -8.36 2.42
N PRO A 190 12.43 -7.25 3.04
CA PRO A 190 11.58 -6.29 2.34
C PRO A 190 12.19 -5.74 1.05
N PHE A 191 13.49 -5.44 1.05
CA PHE A 191 14.18 -4.95 -0.14
C PHE A 191 14.14 -5.98 -1.28
N LEU A 192 14.45 -7.24 -0.98
CA LEU A 192 14.38 -8.34 -1.93
C LEU A 192 12.96 -8.53 -2.48
N TYR A 193 11.93 -8.46 -1.64
CA TYR A 193 10.53 -8.53 -2.08
C TYR A 193 10.25 -7.49 -3.19
N PHE A 194 10.58 -6.22 -2.94
CA PHE A 194 10.31 -5.18 -3.93
C PHE A 194 11.19 -5.26 -5.17
N LEU A 195 12.44 -5.74 -5.06
CA LEU A 195 13.25 -6.03 -6.25
C LEU A 195 12.62 -7.10 -7.14
N ILE A 196 12.11 -8.19 -6.55
CA ILE A 196 11.37 -9.23 -7.27
C ILE A 196 10.17 -8.60 -7.99
N GLN A 197 9.38 -7.77 -7.30
CA GLN A 197 8.24 -7.09 -7.92
C GLN A 197 8.65 -6.19 -9.09
N GLY A 198 9.75 -5.44 -8.95
CA GLY A 198 10.26 -4.56 -10.00
C GLY A 198 10.70 -5.33 -11.25
N VAL A 199 11.44 -6.42 -11.06
CA VAL A 199 11.85 -7.31 -12.16
C VAL A 199 10.61 -7.92 -12.84
N LEU A 200 9.64 -8.42 -12.07
CA LEU A 200 8.44 -9.03 -12.62
C LEU A 200 7.56 -8.04 -13.38
N VAL A 201 7.48 -6.77 -12.97
CA VAL A 201 6.79 -5.72 -13.73
C VAL A 201 7.46 -5.47 -15.08
N VAL A 202 8.80 -5.44 -15.12
CA VAL A 202 9.57 -5.28 -16.37
C VAL A 202 9.40 -6.50 -17.27
N LEU A 203 9.51 -7.71 -16.71
CA LEU A 203 9.31 -8.96 -17.42
C LEU A 203 7.89 -9.08 -17.99
N GLU A 204 6.85 -8.81 -17.17
CA GLU A 204 5.45 -8.80 -17.61
C GLU A 204 5.26 -7.88 -18.83
N LYS A 205 5.86 -6.69 -18.80
CA LYS A 205 5.80 -5.76 -19.94
C LYS A 205 6.55 -6.31 -21.17
N ALA A 206 7.71 -6.92 -20.99
CA ALA A 206 8.47 -7.52 -22.08
C ALA A 206 7.71 -8.69 -22.73
N LEU A 207 7.12 -9.59 -21.94
CA LEU A 207 6.33 -10.73 -22.43
C LEU A 207 5.13 -10.27 -23.26
N LEU A 208 4.44 -9.20 -22.82
CA LEU A 208 3.33 -8.60 -23.58
C LEU A 208 3.79 -7.96 -24.89
N ASN A 209 4.96 -7.33 -24.91
CA ASN A 209 5.54 -6.76 -26.13
C ASN A 209 5.95 -7.85 -27.14
N HIS A 210 6.40 -9.01 -26.64
CA HIS A 210 6.72 -10.20 -27.45
C HIS A 210 5.47 -11.04 -27.80
N GLN A 211 4.28 -10.45 -27.75
CA GLN A 211 3.03 -11.10 -28.18
C GLN A 211 2.67 -12.39 -27.41
N ILE A 212 3.13 -12.53 -26.16
CA ILE A 212 2.69 -13.64 -25.30
C ILE A 212 1.33 -13.26 -24.69
N TYR A 213 0.28 -13.47 -25.48
CA TYR A 213 -1.09 -13.06 -25.18
C TYR A 213 -1.74 -13.84 -24.02
N ILE A 214 -1.14 -14.93 -23.52
CA ILE A 214 -1.71 -15.73 -22.44
C ILE A 214 -1.93 -14.93 -21.16
N LEU A 215 -1.06 -13.95 -20.88
CA LEU A 215 -1.19 -13.03 -19.74
C LEU A 215 -2.30 -11.99 -19.94
N GLN A 216 -2.76 -11.78 -21.18
CA GLN A 216 -3.92 -10.92 -21.46
C GLN A 216 -5.24 -11.62 -21.13
N HIS A 217 -5.25 -12.95 -21.02
CA HIS A 217 -6.43 -13.68 -20.59
C HIS A 217 -6.79 -13.28 -19.15
N ARG A 218 -8.04 -12.87 -18.95
CA ARG A 218 -8.52 -12.25 -17.70
C ARG A 218 -8.22 -13.08 -16.45
N LEU A 219 -8.40 -14.40 -16.54
CA LEU A 219 -8.18 -15.29 -15.39
C LEU A 219 -6.69 -15.53 -15.15
N ILE A 220 -5.91 -15.73 -16.23
CA ILE A 220 -4.49 -16.06 -16.13
C ILE A 220 -3.71 -14.85 -15.61
N GLY A 221 -3.93 -13.66 -16.16
CA GLY A 221 -3.31 -12.42 -15.66
C GLY A 221 -3.67 -12.14 -14.19
N LYS A 222 -4.90 -12.45 -13.77
CA LYS A 222 -5.30 -12.34 -12.35
C LYS A 222 -4.55 -13.34 -11.47
N ILE A 223 -4.47 -14.62 -11.86
CA ILE A 223 -3.74 -15.65 -11.11
C ILE A 223 -2.26 -15.28 -11.03
N TRP A 224 -1.64 -14.93 -12.16
CA TRP A 224 -0.27 -14.44 -12.25
C TRP A 224 0.00 -13.29 -11.27
N THR A 225 -0.85 -12.26 -11.31
CA THR A 225 -0.69 -11.08 -10.46
C THR A 225 -0.82 -11.42 -8.98
N LEU A 226 -1.86 -12.19 -8.60
CA LEU A 226 -2.09 -12.53 -7.19
C LEU A 226 -1.04 -13.49 -6.66
N PHE A 227 -0.61 -14.47 -7.46
CA PHE A 227 0.47 -15.39 -7.10
C PHE A 227 1.75 -14.62 -6.76
N TRP A 228 2.20 -13.75 -7.67
CA TRP A 228 3.44 -13.01 -7.49
C TRP A 228 3.36 -11.91 -6.42
N VAL A 229 2.17 -11.42 -6.07
CA VAL A 229 2.01 -10.50 -4.94
C VAL A 229 2.00 -11.24 -3.61
N ILE A 230 1.32 -12.39 -3.53
CA ILE A 230 1.02 -13.10 -2.26
C ILE A 230 2.12 -14.08 -1.87
N VAL A 231 2.59 -14.91 -2.79
CA VAL A 231 3.56 -15.97 -2.47
C VAL A 231 4.88 -15.44 -1.90
N PRO A 232 5.48 -14.36 -2.44
CA PRO A 232 6.70 -13.80 -1.84
C PRO A 232 6.42 -12.90 -0.64
N ALA A 233 5.16 -12.67 -0.23
CA ALA A 233 4.82 -11.79 0.89
C ALA A 233 5.49 -12.12 2.23
N PRO A 234 5.87 -13.38 2.56
CA PRO A 234 6.67 -13.66 3.75
C PRO A 234 8.06 -13.00 3.76
N LEU A 235 8.61 -12.61 2.60
CA LEU A 235 9.82 -11.77 2.54
C LEU A 235 9.53 -10.35 3.02
N LEU A 236 8.35 -9.82 2.70
CA LEU A 236 7.95 -8.49 3.12
C LEU A 236 7.58 -8.46 4.60
N PHE A 237 6.72 -9.38 5.03
CA PHE A 237 6.29 -9.54 6.42
C PHE A 237 7.05 -10.72 7.04
N HIS A 238 8.34 -10.51 7.29
CA HIS A 238 9.21 -11.53 7.88
C HIS A 238 8.79 -11.87 9.31
N ASP A 239 9.16 -13.07 9.77
CA ASP A 239 8.66 -13.65 11.02
C ASP A 239 8.87 -12.76 12.24
N ALA A 240 10.05 -12.13 12.36
CA ALA A 240 10.33 -11.23 13.48
C ALA A 240 9.38 -10.02 13.53
N PHE A 241 9.03 -9.43 12.38
CA PHE A 241 8.06 -8.34 12.34
C PHE A 241 6.66 -8.82 12.73
N ILE A 242 6.26 -10.01 12.26
CA ILE A 242 4.99 -10.62 12.62
C ILE A 242 4.90 -10.85 14.13
N GLN A 243 5.90 -11.48 14.73
CA GLN A 243 5.90 -11.87 16.13
C GLN A 243 6.10 -10.70 17.09
N GLN A 244 6.91 -9.70 16.74
CA GLN A 244 7.23 -8.59 17.64
C GLN A 244 6.33 -7.36 17.44
N VAL A 245 5.65 -7.25 16.30
CA VAL A 245 4.79 -6.08 15.99
C VAL A 245 3.34 -6.51 15.73
N VAL A 246 3.10 -7.36 14.73
CA VAL A 246 1.73 -7.66 14.28
C VAL A 246 0.92 -8.37 15.37
N TRP A 247 1.50 -9.39 16.00
CA TRP A 247 0.86 -10.17 17.05
C TRP A 247 0.63 -9.35 18.33
N PRO A 248 1.64 -8.64 18.89
CA PRO A 248 1.46 -7.75 20.03
C PRO A 248 0.46 -6.62 19.78
N LEU A 249 0.42 -6.05 18.57
CA LEU A 249 -0.58 -5.03 18.21
C LEU A 249 -2.01 -5.58 18.26
N ALA A 250 -2.18 -6.88 18.05
CA ALA A 250 -3.45 -7.57 18.22
C ALA A 250 -3.73 -7.98 19.67
N GLY A 251 -2.79 -7.80 20.61
CA GLY A 251 -2.91 -8.26 21.99
C GLY A 251 -2.54 -9.73 22.19
N ILE A 252 -1.87 -10.36 21.23
CA ILE A 252 -1.46 -11.77 21.29
C ILE A 252 0.06 -11.82 21.59
N THR A 253 0.42 -12.23 22.81
CA THR A 253 1.81 -12.21 23.30
C THR A 253 2.44 -13.59 23.50
N HIS A 254 1.65 -14.67 23.51
CA HIS A 254 2.14 -16.04 23.67
C HIS A 254 1.35 -17.03 22.81
N ILE A 255 2.09 -17.93 22.13
CA ILE A 255 1.58 -19.19 21.61
C ILE A 255 2.21 -20.28 22.47
N SER A 256 1.40 -21.03 23.21
CA SER A 256 1.89 -22.26 23.85
C SER A 256 2.32 -23.26 22.75
N GLY A 257 3.63 -23.52 22.64
CA GLY A 257 4.17 -24.61 21.81
C GLY A 257 5.01 -24.24 20.58
N LEU A 258 5.35 -22.96 20.36
CA LEU A 258 6.39 -22.55 19.41
C LEU A 258 7.62 -22.08 20.20
N GLN A 259 8.52 -23.02 20.51
CA GLN A 259 9.91 -22.75 20.90
C GLN A 259 10.83 -23.29 19.81
#